data_AF-A0A2S2QJ55-F1
#
_entry.id   AF-A0A2S2QJ55-F1
#
_cell.length_a   1.000
_cell.length_b   1.000
_cell.length_c   1.000
_cell.angle_alpha   90.00
_cell.angle_beta   90.00
_cell.angle_gamma   90.00
#
_symmetry.space_group_name_H-M   'P 1'
#
loop_
_entity.id
_entity.type
_entity.pdbx_description
1 polymer ?
#
loop_
_entity_poly.entity_id
_entity_poly.type
_entity_poly.pdbx_seq_one_letter_code
_entity_poly.pdbx_strand_id
1 'polypeptide(L)'
;EDLVEAEQFAVTMGEIKRLLPRLKSLSYRQHHPEMVQDIKPLIIAGTAACEEVKSGLKFNKILELVLLLGNYMNSGSRNGQAYGFEISFLPKLTAIKDVENKSTLLHYLVDIVEKNYSDLITFGDELTHCDRAARVSIDVIQKTLRIMDTSLRNLDVDLANNCNKQQCGEDDLFSEIMTPFAKEAKSQFELLQNMFKKMEGLYDDLADYYVFDKSKYTLEEFFSDLKSFKDSFYEAQRENHKIREAEEKSRRARDAREKAEKEKKERLARKKALIDMNADHTQEGVMDSLFEALQTGSAFSRDQRRRRQGGVNTGDDKKVPLLYRSRSRTAFTERDLPTTRVQH
;
A
#
# COMPACT_ATOMS: atom_id res chain seq x y z
N GLU A 1 -27.11 -26.91 56.01
CA GLU A 1 -28.08 -26.00 55.36
C GLU A 1 -28.07 -24.59 55.96
N ASP A 2 -27.46 -24.37 57.13
CA ASP A 2 -27.41 -23.05 57.79
C ASP A 2 -26.33 -22.06 57.26
N LEU A 3 -25.58 -22.43 56.23
CA LEU A 3 -24.57 -21.54 55.62
C LEU A 3 -25.21 -20.62 54.59
N VAL A 4 -24.70 -19.39 54.46
CA VAL A 4 -25.11 -18.49 53.36
C VAL A 4 -24.59 -18.99 52.01
N GLU A 5 -25.25 -18.61 50.92
CA GLU A 5 -24.97 -19.13 49.56
C GLU A 5 -23.49 -19.06 49.16
N ALA A 6 -22.78 -17.98 49.51
CA ALA A 6 -21.35 -17.83 49.24
C ALA A 6 -20.48 -18.85 50.00
N GLU A 7 -20.86 -19.19 51.24
CA GLU A 7 -20.17 -20.19 52.05
C GLU A 7 -20.48 -21.61 51.58
N GLN A 8 -21.73 -21.86 51.17
CA GLN A 8 -22.11 -23.13 50.52
C GLN A 8 -21.28 -23.36 49.25
N PHE A 9 -21.13 -22.33 48.41
CA PHE A 9 -20.25 -22.37 47.23
C PHE A 9 -18.79 -22.69 47.62
N ALA A 10 -18.26 -22.02 48.64
CA ALA A 10 -16.89 -22.25 49.09
C ALA A 10 -16.65 -23.68 49.60
N VAL A 11 -17.64 -24.26 50.30
CA VAL A 11 -17.60 -25.66 50.75
C VAL A 11 -17.55 -26.60 49.55
N THR A 12 -18.45 -26.46 48.58
CA THR A 12 -18.48 -27.29 47.36
C THR A 12 -17.18 -27.16 46.55
N MET A 13 -16.65 -25.94 46.41
CA MET A 13 -15.38 -25.71 45.71
C MET A 13 -14.18 -26.29 46.49
N GLY A 14 -14.26 -26.34 47.82
CA GLY A 14 -13.24 -26.93 48.69
C GLY A 14 -13.12 -28.45 48.57
N GLU A 15 -14.18 -29.14 48.14
CA GLU A 15 -14.16 -30.58 47.86
C GLU A 15 -13.28 -30.92 46.63
N ILE A 16 -13.11 -29.95 45.72
CA ILE A 16 -12.31 -30.12 44.52
C ILE A 16 -10.82 -30.07 44.87
N LYS A 17 -10.17 -31.25 44.82
CA LYS A 17 -8.73 -31.36 45.05
C LYS A 17 -7.94 -30.57 44.01
N ARG A 18 -6.96 -29.80 44.48
CA ARG A 18 -6.08 -28.97 43.62
C ARG A 18 -6.87 -28.03 42.71
N LEU A 19 -7.94 -27.42 43.23
CA LEU A 19 -8.80 -26.51 42.49
C LEU A 19 -8.01 -25.42 41.74
N LEU A 20 -7.11 -24.70 42.42
CA LEU A 20 -6.35 -23.60 41.80
C LEU A 20 -5.50 -24.03 40.60
N PRO A 21 -4.65 -25.08 40.69
CA PRO A 21 -3.93 -25.59 39.52
C PRO A 21 -4.85 -26.07 38.39
N ARG A 22 -5.96 -26.74 38.71
CA ARG A 22 -6.96 -27.18 37.72
C ARG A 22 -7.57 -25.99 36.97
N LEU A 23 -7.97 -24.94 37.68
CA LEU A 23 -8.53 -23.72 37.07
C LEU A 23 -7.50 -23.03 36.17
N LYS A 24 -6.23 -22.96 36.58
CA LYS A 24 -5.15 -22.41 35.74
C LYS A 24 -4.94 -23.23 34.47
N SER A 25 -4.92 -24.56 34.60
CA SER A 25 -4.79 -25.49 33.49
C SER A 25 -5.97 -25.39 32.51
N LEU A 26 -7.20 -25.30 33.02
CA LEU A 26 -8.42 -25.12 32.22
C LEU A 26 -8.43 -23.76 31.49
N SER A 27 -8.04 -22.69 32.19
CA SER A 27 -7.89 -21.36 31.60
C SER A 27 -6.85 -21.38 30.48
N TYR A 28 -5.69 -22.03 30.70
CA TYR A 28 -4.68 -22.17 29.65
C TYR A 28 -5.23 -22.93 28.43
N ARG A 29 -5.96 -24.04 28.64
CA ARG A 29 -6.61 -24.78 27.55
C ARG A 29 -7.57 -23.91 26.75
N GLN A 30 -8.34 -23.05 27.42
CA GLN A 30 -9.30 -22.17 26.77
C GLN A 30 -8.61 -21.08 25.92
N HIS A 31 -7.53 -20.47 26.42
CA HIS A 31 -6.85 -19.37 25.74
C HIS A 31 -5.76 -19.83 24.76
N HIS A 32 -5.30 -21.08 24.84
CA HIS A 32 -4.21 -21.59 24.00
C HIS A 32 -4.43 -21.40 22.49
N PRO A 33 -5.61 -21.70 21.92
CA PRO A 33 -5.85 -21.49 20.48
C PRO A 33 -5.67 -20.02 20.06
N GLU A 34 -6.16 -19.08 20.86
CA GLU A 34 -6.04 -17.64 20.61
C GLU A 34 -4.57 -17.22 20.65
N MET A 35 -3.82 -17.64 21.68
CA MET A 35 -2.40 -17.33 21.78
C MET A 35 -1.60 -17.82 20.56
N VAL A 36 -1.93 -19.00 20.01
CA VAL A 36 -1.30 -19.53 18.78
C VAL A 36 -1.71 -18.68 17.57
N GLN A 37 -2.99 -18.35 17.46
CA GLN A 37 -3.55 -17.61 16.33
C GLN A 37 -3.04 -16.16 16.27
N ASP A 38 -2.69 -15.58 17.41
CA ASP A 38 -2.11 -14.24 17.51
C ASP A 38 -0.64 -14.20 17.07
N ILE A 39 0.19 -15.16 17.51
CA ILE A 39 1.64 -15.08 17.25
C ILE A 39 2.07 -15.76 15.95
N LYS A 40 1.36 -16.82 15.51
CA LYS A 40 1.76 -17.59 14.31
C LYS A 40 1.80 -16.72 13.04
N PRO A 41 0.79 -15.88 12.74
CA PRO A 41 0.82 -15.03 11.55
C PRO A 41 1.93 -13.99 11.61
N LEU A 42 2.26 -13.49 12.80
CA LEU A 42 3.34 -12.52 13.00
C LEU A 42 4.71 -13.14 12.67
N ILE A 43 4.96 -14.36 13.17
CA ILE A 43 6.19 -15.11 12.87
C ILE A 43 6.29 -15.40 11.37
N ILE A 44 5.19 -15.84 10.74
CA ILE A 44 5.17 -16.12 9.30
C ILE A 44 5.46 -14.85 8.49
N ALA A 45 4.82 -13.73 8.84
CA ALA A 45 5.03 -12.46 8.16
C ALA A 45 6.47 -11.96 8.28
N GLY A 46 7.05 -12.01 9.49
CA GLY A 46 8.45 -11.63 9.71
C GLY A 46 9.42 -12.54 8.96
N THR A 47 9.20 -13.86 8.99
CA THR A 47 10.03 -14.85 8.28
C THR A 47 10.01 -14.59 6.77
N ALA A 48 8.81 -14.49 6.19
CA ALA A 48 8.63 -14.29 4.76
C ALA A 48 9.22 -12.95 4.31
N ALA A 49 9.00 -11.87 5.07
CA ALA A 49 9.57 -10.57 4.74
C ALA A 49 11.11 -10.59 4.78
N CYS A 50 11.73 -11.33 5.70
CA CYS A 50 13.19 -11.45 5.73
C CYS A 50 13.73 -12.18 4.48
N GLU A 51 13.08 -13.27 4.08
CA GLU A 51 13.44 -14.03 2.88
C GLU A 51 13.23 -13.19 1.60
N GLU A 52 12.11 -12.48 1.51
CA GLU A 52 11.75 -11.57 0.41
C GLU A 52 12.80 -10.47 0.22
N VAL A 53 13.18 -9.76 1.29
CA VAL A 53 14.15 -8.66 1.21
C VAL A 53 15.53 -9.18 0.79
N LYS A 54 15.99 -10.30 1.37
CA LYS A 54 17.30 -10.87 1.06
C LYS A 54 17.39 -11.38 -0.39
N SER A 55 16.31 -11.97 -0.90
CA SER A 55 16.26 -12.54 -2.26
C SER A 55 15.78 -11.56 -3.34
N GLY A 56 15.25 -10.39 -2.95
CA GLY A 56 14.70 -9.38 -3.84
C GLY A 56 15.74 -8.75 -4.76
N LEU A 57 15.85 -9.27 -5.98
CA LEU A 57 16.82 -8.81 -6.98
C LEU A 57 16.53 -7.36 -7.40
N LYS A 58 15.24 -7.00 -7.57
CA LYS A 58 14.87 -5.65 -8.00
C LYS A 58 15.17 -4.63 -6.91
N PHE A 59 14.88 -4.98 -5.66
CA PHE A 59 15.19 -4.11 -4.52
C PHE A 59 16.70 -3.88 -4.40
N ASN A 60 17.51 -4.93 -4.51
CA ASN A 60 18.97 -4.79 -4.49
C ASN A 60 19.49 -3.88 -5.62
N LYS A 61 18.89 -3.96 -6.82
CA LYS A 61 19.24 -3.04 -7.93
C LYS A 61 18.84 -1.60 -7.66
N ILE A 62 17.73 -1.35 -6.97
CA ILE A 62 17.38 0.00 -6.53
C ILE A 62 18.42 0.54 -5.54
N LEU A 63 18.91 -0.28 -4.61
CA LEU A 63 19.98 0.13 -3.69
C LEU A 63 21.27 0.49 -4.43
N GLU A 64 21.65 -0.28 -5.46
CA GLU A 64 22.81 0.05 -6.31
C GLU A 64 22.64 1.42 -6.99
N LEU A 65 21.44 1.72 -7.51
CA LEU A 65 21.15 3.02 -8.13
C LEU A 65 21.20 4.17 -7.11
N VAL A 66 20.69 3.96 -5.90
CA VAL A 66 20.77 4.93 -4.80
C VAL A 66 22.23 5.20 -4.43
N LEU A 67 23.05 4.15 -4.33
CA LEU A 67 24.48 4.28 -4.02
C LEU A 67 25.22 5.05 -5.13
N LEU A 68 24.96 4.71 -6.39
CA LEU A 68 25.57 5.38 -7.55
C LEU A 68 25.25 6.87 -7.55
N LEU A 69 23.97 7.22 -7.38
CA LEU A 69 23.50 8.60 -7.35
C LEU A 69 24.09 9.36 -6.16
N GLY A 70 24.12 8.72 -4.99
CA GLY A 70 24.73 9.26 -3.77
C GLY A 70 26.22 9.57 -3.95
N ASN A 71 26.99 8.64 -4.52
CA ASN A 71 28.42 8.83 -4.78
C ASN A 71 28.68 9.95 -5.79
N TYR A 72 27.88 10.02 -6.86
CA TYR A 72 28.00 11.09 -7.84
C TYR A 72 27.73 12.47 -7.23
N MET A 73 26.65 12.60 -6.47
CA MET A 73 26.28 13.87 -5.84
C MET A 73 27.23 14.30 -4.72
N ASN A 74 27.81 13.34 -4.00
CA ASN A 74 28.76 13.60 -2.91
C ASN A 74 30.22 13.64 -3.37
N SER A 75 30.48 13.66 -4.69
CA SER A 75 31.84 13.72 -5.25
C SER A 75 32.63 14.91 -4.68
N GLY A 76 33.85 14.65 -4.24
CA GLY A 76 34.71 15.65 -3.59
C GLY A 76 34.43 15.88 -2.10
N SER A 77 33.43 15.22 -1.51
CA SER A 77 33.18 15.21 -0.07
C SER A 77 33.68 13.91 0.58
N ARG A 78 33.67 13.86 1.92
CA ARG A 78 34.00 12.64 2.69
C ARG A 78 33.14 11.43 2.30
N ASN A 79 31.94 11.65 1.76
CA ASN A 79 30.97 10.61 1.42
C ASN A 79 30.93 10.29 -0.09
N GLY A 80 31.82 10.85 -0.91
CA GLY A 80 31.79 10.70 -2.38
C GLY A 80 32.29 9.37 -2.95
N GLN A 81 32.85 8.50 -2.11
CA GLN A 81 33.35 7.16 -2.48
C GLN A 81 32.87 6.11 -1.49
N ALA A 82 31.57 6.14 -1.17
CA ALA A 82 30.97 5.14 -0.29
C ALA A 82 30.84 3.79 -1.01
N TYR A 83 31.12 2.71 -0.29
CA TYR A 83 30.86 1.34 -0.74
C TYR A 83 29.43 0.86 -0.43
N GLY A 84 28.74 1.57 0.46
CA GLY A 84 27.40 1.26 0.91
C GLY A 84 26.85 2.37 1.80
N PHE A 85 25.58 2.24 2.18
CA PHE A 85 24.89 3.15 3.08
C PHE A 85 23.95 2.35 3.98
N GLU A 86 23.62 2.89 5.15
CA GLU A 86 22.66 2.26 6.06
C GLU A 86 21.23 2.31 5.49
N ILE A 87 20.49 1.20 5.60
CA ILE A 87 19.11 1.11 5.08
C ILE A 87 18.16 2.16 5.71
N SER A 88 18.43 2.59 6.94
CA SER A 88 17.74 3.71 7.63
C SER A 88 17.82 5.04 6.88
N PHE A 89 18.68 5.15 5.86
CA PHE A 89 18.79 6.31 5.00
C PHE A 89 17.69 6.38 3.93
N LEU A 90 17.09 5.25 3.52
CA LEU A 90 16.13 5.21 2.41
C LEU A 90 14.95 6.19 2.59
N PRO A 91 14.30 6.29 3.77
CA PRO A 91 13.23 7.27 3.95
C PRO A 91 13.68 8.73 3.76
N LYS A 92 14.97 9.02 3.98
CA LYS A 92 15.55 10.38 3.91
C LYS A 92 15.71 10.89 2.48
N LEU A 93 15.59 10.03 1.47
CA LEU A 93 15.63 10.43 0.04
C LEU A 93 14.51 11.40 -0.32
N THR A 94 13.40 11.37 0.42
CA THR A 94 12.28 12.32 0.27
C THR A 94 12.64 13.73 0.75
N ALA A 95 13.60 13.89 1.66
CA ALA A 95 13.98 15.18 2.24
C ALA A 95 14.98 15.96 1.38
N ILE A 96 15.70 15.28 0.47
CA ILE A 96 16.69 15.90 -0.41
C ILE A 96 15.95 16.50 -1.59
N LYS A 97 15.90 17.83 -1.67
CA LYS A 97 15.16 18.58 -2.70
C LYS A 97 16.07 19.12 -3.80
N ASP A 98 15.50 19.35 -4.97
CA ASP A 98 16.15 20.11 -6.02
C ASP A 98 16.32 21.60 -5.64
N VAL A 99 17.08 22.34 -6.45
CA VAL A 99 17.37 23.76 -6.22
C VAL A 99 16.09 24.61 -6.17
N GLU A 100 15.05 24.19 -6.89
CA GLU A 100 13.78 24.92 -7.00
C GLU A 100 12.73 24.47 -5.96
N ASN A 101 13.07 23.51 -5.10
CA ASN A 101 12.17 22.81 -4.18
C ASN A 101 10.90 22.22 -4.83
N LYS A 102 10.96 21.86 -6.11
CA LYS A 102 9.83 21.30 -6.88
C LYS A 102 9.80 19.78 -6.85
N SER A 103 10.97 19.15 -6.86
CA SER A 103 11.12 17.70 -6.86
C SER A 103 12.14 17.25 -5.82
N THR A 104 12.10 15.97 -5.46
CA THR A 104 13.04 15.37 -4.50
C THR A 104 13.97 14.39 -5.19
N LEU A 105 15.03 13.98 -4.51
CA LEU A 105 15.95 12.96 -5.02
C LEU A 105 15.21 11.64 -5.31
N LEU A 106 14.19 11.32 -4.51
CA LEU A 106 13.33 10.17 -4.77
C LEU A 106 12.54 10.30 -6.08
N HIS A 107 11.98 11.48 -6.38
CA HIS A 107 11.30 11.72 -7.66
C HIS A 107 12.25 11.52 -8.84
N TYR A 108 13.47 12.03 -8.72
CA TYR A 108 14.49 11.86 -9.75
C TYR A 108 14.91 10.39 -9.93
N LEU A 109 15.09 9.65 -8.82
CA LEU A 109 15.38 8.22 -8.85
C LEU A 109 14.25 7.44 -9.55
N VAL A 110 12.99 7.71 -9.20
CA VAL A 110 11.83 7.06 -9.81
C VAL A 110 11.78 7.34 -11.31
N ASP A 111 12.02 8.59 -11.73
CA ASP A 111 12.05 8.95 -13.16
C ASP A 111 13.17 8.23 -13.93
N ILE A 112 14.36 8.08 -13.33
CA ILE A 112 15.45 7.26 -13.91
C ILE A 112 15.02 5.80 -14.03
N VAL A 113 14.44 5.23 -12.98
CA VAL A 113 13.99 3.84 -12.96
C VAL A 113 12.93 3.62 -14.03
N GLU A 114 11.94 4.49 -14.16
CA GLU A 114 10.91 4.36 -15.19
C GLU A 114 11.45 4.45 -16.62
N LYS A 115 12.43 5.33 -16.86
CA LYS A 115 12.99 5.54 -18.21
C LYS A 115 13.97 4.46 -18.62
N ASN A 116 14.82 4.01 -17.71
CA ASN A 116 15.98 3.17 -18.03
C ASN A 116 15.86 1.73 -17.51
N TYR A 117 15.02 1.49 -16.50
CA TYR A 117 14.91 0.22 -15.76
C TYR A 117 13.45 -0.12 -15.42
N SER A 118 12.59 -0.18 -16.45
CA SER A 118 11.14 -0.35 -16.27
C SER A 118 10.74 -1.62 -15.51
N ASP A 119 11.61 -2.63 -15.48
CA ASP A 119 11.44 -3.88 -14.74
C ASP A 119 11.55 -3.68 -13.21
N LEU A 120 12.31 -2.69 -12.75
CA LEU A 120 12.52 -2.40 -11.32
C LEU A 120 11.35 -1.64 -10.69
N ILE A 121 10.45 -1.04 -11.48
CA ILE A 121 9.33 -0.25 -10.96
C ILE A 121 8.36 -1.08 -10.09
N THR A 122 8.33 -2.39 -10.32
CA THR A 122 7.52 -3.37 -9.60
C THR A 122 8.30 -4.10 -8.50
N PHE A 123 9.38 -3.52 -7.97
CA PHE A 123 10.11 -4.14 -6.85
C PHE A 123 9.24 -4.36 -5.61
N GLY A 124 8.21 -3.53 -5.40
CA GLY A 124 7.29 -3.69 -4.28
C GLY A 124 6.48 -4.98 -4.32
N ASP A 125 6.35 -5.62 -5.50
CA ASP A 125 5.71 -6.92 -5.66
C ASP A 125 6.57 -8.07 -5.10
N GLU A 126 7.88 -7.85 -4.95
CA GLU A 126 8.80 -8.79 -4.27
C GLU A 126 8.74 -8.64 -2.74
N LEU A 127 8.15 -7.55 -2.24
CA LEU A 127 8.12 -7.18 -0.81
C LEU A 127 6.70 -7.19 -0.25
N THR A 128 6.00 -8.31 -0.41
CA THR A 128 4.57 -8.44 -0.09
C THR A 128 4.29 -8.53 1.41
N HIS A 129 5.22 -9.07 2.20
CA HIS A 129 5.07 -9.23 3.64
C HIS A 129 5.65 -8.06 4.45
N CYS A 130 6.36 -7.13 3.81
CA CYS A 130 6.99 -5.97 4.46
C CYS A 130 6.00 -5.16 5.32
N ASP A 131 4.79 -4.92 4.81
CA ASP A 131 3.77 -4.13 5.51
C ASP A 131 3.27 -4.77 6.81
N ARG A 132 3.24 -6.11 6.83
CA ARG A 132 2.87 -6.89 8.02
C ARG A 132 4.05 -7.01 8.97
N ALA A 133 5.25 -7.25 8.45
CA ALA A 133 6.48 -7.35 9.24
C ALA A 133 6.80 -6.05 10.01
N ALA A 134 6.49 -4.88 9.44
CA ALA A 134 6.62 -3.59 10.13
C ALA A 134 5.77 -3.45 11.41
N ARG A 135 4.81 -4.35 11.65
CA ARG A 135 3.95 -4.38 12.83
C ARG A 135 4.28 -5.53 13.79
N VAL A 136 5.26 -6.37 13.45
CA VAL A 136 5.60 -7.57 14.21
C VAL A 136 6.48 -7.21 15.39
N SER A 137 5.96 -7.39 16.60
CA SER A 137 6.77 -7.18 17.80
C SER A 137 7.41 -8.44 18.35
N ILE A 138 8.75 -8.47 18.30
CA ILE A 138 9.57 -9.57 18.84
C ILE A 138 9.31 -9.74 20.34
N ASP A 139 9.23 -8.63 21.08
CA ASP A 139 8.97 -8.63 22.52
C ASP A 139 7.64 -9.29 22.87
N VAL A 140 6.59 -8.99 22.08
CA VAL A 140 5.26 -9.58 22.28
C VAL A 140 5.31 -11.09 22.03
N ILE A 141 5.93 -11.52 20.92
CA ILE A 141 6.07 -12.95 20.60
C ILE A 141 6.84 -13.69 21.69
N GLN A 142 7.99 -13.15 22.13
CA GLN A 142 8.81 -13.75 23.18
C GLN A 142 8.08 -13.81 24.53
N LYS A 143 7.28 -12.79 24.88
CA LYS A 143 6.47 -12.80 26.10
C LYS A 143 5.40 -13.90 26.03
N THR A 144 4.67 -14.00 24.91
CA THR A 144 3.65 -15.03 24.74
C THR A 144 4.23 -16.44 24.74
N LEU A 145 5.36 -16.68 24.06
CA LEU A 145 6.06 -17.97 24.10
C LEU A 145 6.51 -18.34 25.52
N ARG A 146 7.00 -17.39 26.32
CA ARG A 146 7.34 -17.63 27.73
C ARG A 146 6.13 -17.99 28.58
N ILE A 147 4.99 -17.35 28.35
CA ILE A 147 3.73 -17.68 29.03
C ILE A 147 3.29 -19.10 28.65
N MET A 148 3.36 -19.47 27.36
CA MET A 148 3.05 -20.82 26.89
C MET A 148 3.96 -21.87 27.55
N ASP A 149 5.29 -21.68 27.53
CA ASP A 149 6.25 -22.61 28.15
C ASP A 149 5.97 -22.79 29.65
N THR A 150 5.76 -21.69 30.37
CA THR A 150 5.46 -21.74 31.81
C THR A 150 4.14 -22.47 32.07
N SER A 151 3.11 -22.23 31.25
CA SER A 151 1.80 -22.85 31.39
C SER A 151 1.84 -24.35 31.08
N LEU A 152 2.63 -24.76 30.07
CA LEU A 152 2.86 -26.17 29.75
C LEU A 152 3.60 -26.91 30.86
N ARG A 153 4.65 -26.30 31.43
CA ARG A 153 5.37 -26.89 32.58
C ARG A 153 4.46 -27.05 33.80
N ASN A 154 3.64 -26.04 34.09
CA ASN A 154 2.66 -26.14 35.18
C ASN A 154 1.64 -27.24 34.91
N LEU A 155 1.15 -27.35 33.68
CA LEU A 155 0.22 -28.41 33.27
C LEU A 155 0.84 -29.80 33.41
N ASP A 156 2.12 -29.98 33.06
CA ASP A 156 2.83 -31.25 33.26
C ASP A 156 2.93 -31.63 34.73
N VAL A 157 3.29 -30.66 35.59
CA VAL A 157 3.32 -30.86 37.05
C VAL A 157 1.94 -31.21 37.57
N ASP A 158 0.89 -30.58 37.06
CA ASP A 158 -0.50 -30.85 37.47
C ASP A 158 -0.97 -32.24 37.02
N LEU A 159 -0.63 -32.66 35.80
CA LEU A 159 -0.91 -34.00 35.31
C LEU A 159 -0.17 -35.05 36.13
N ALA A 160 1.13 -34.87 36.37
CA ALA A 160 1.93 -35.79 37.16
C ALA A 160 1.39 -35.96 38.59
N ASN A 161 0.96 -34.86 39.21
CA ASN A 161 0.38 -34.90 40.55
C ASN A 161 -1.05 -35.47 40.59
N ASN A 162 -1.83 -35.31 39.51
CA ASN A 162 -3.18 -35.88 39.39
C ASN A 162 -3.17 -37.36 38.97
N CYS A 163 -2.03 -37.92 38.52
CA CYS A 163 -1.90 -39.35 38.18
C CYS A 163 -2.01 -40.30 39.38
N ASN A 164 -2.01 -39.82 40.63
CA ASN A 164 -2.35 -40.62 41.79
C ASN A 164 -3.87 -40.89 41.84
N LYS A 165 -4.32 -41.87 41.04
CA LYS A 165 -5.72 -42.31 40.90
C LYS A 165 -6.39 -42.69 42.23
N GLN A 166 -5.62 -43.05 43.26
CA GLN A 166 -6.13 -43.33 44.60
C GLN A 166 -6.75 -42.11 45.31
N GLN A 167 -6.67 -40.90 44.73
CA GLN A 167 -7.17 -39.68 45.34
C GLN A 167 -8.26 -38.94 44.54
N CYS A 168 -8.64 -39.36 43.34
CA CYS A 168 -9.66 -38.67 42.54
C CYS A 168 -10.95 -39.51 42.46
N GLY A 169 -12.12 -38.85 42.51
CA GLY A 169 -13.42 -39.54 42.39
C GLY A 169 -13.61 -40.12 40.98
N GLU A 170 -14.53 -41.09 40.84
CA GLU A 170 -14.78 -41.78 39.57
C GLU A 170 -15.21 -40.81 38.43
N ASP A 171 -15.77 -39.64 38.78
CA ASP A 171 -16.22 -38.61 37.83
C ASP A 171 -15.13 -37.62 37.38
N ASP A 172 -13.88 -37.75 37.85
CA ASP A 172 -12.81 -36.80 37.53
C ASP A 172 -12.12 -37.11 36.18
N LEU A 173 -12.60 -36.46 35.13
CA LEU A 173 -12.08 -36.58 33.75
C LEU A 173 -10.89 -35.65 33.45
N PHE A 174 -10.34 -34.93 34.44
CA PHE A 174 -9.28 -33.93 34.17
C PHE A 174 -8.07 -34.54 33.46
N SER A 175 -7.54 -35.66 33.97
CA SER A 175 -6.36 -36.31 33.38
C SER A 175 -6.66 -36.85 31.97
N GLU A 176 -7.87 -37.35 31.73
CA GLU A 176 -8.30 -37.86 30.43
C GLU A 176 -8.38 -36.76 29.37
N ILE A 177 -8.92 -35.59 29.72
CA ILE A 177 -9.08 -34.45 28.81
C ILE A 177 -7.77 -33.68 28.64
N MET A 178 -7.01 -33.48 29.72
CA MET A 178 -5.85 -32.60 29.72
C MET A 178 -4.58 -33.26 29.19
N THR A 179 -4.47 -34.59 29.27
CA THR A 179 -3.33 -35.32 28.68
C THR A 179 -3.22 -35.18 27.15
N PRO A 180 -4.29 -35.42 26.35
CA PRO A 180 -4.21 -35.22 24.90
C PRO A 180 -4.02 -33.75 24.54
N PHE A 181 -4.66 -32.82 25.28
CA PHE A 181 -4.43 -31.39 25.11
C PHE A 181 -2.97 -31.00 25.36
N ALA A 182 -2.35 -31.47 26.44
CA ALA A 182 -0.95 -31.17 26.74
C ALA A 182 0.00 -31.66 25.64
N LYS A 183 -0.26 -32.83 25.05
CA LYS A 183 0.53 -33.34 23.91
C LYS A 183 0.40 -32.44 22.69
N GLU A 184 -0.83 -32.04 22.34
CA GLU A 184 -1.06 -31.15 21.20
C GLU A 184 -0.44 -29.76 21.43
N ALA A 185 -0.66 -29.17 22.60
CA ALA A 185 -0.15 -27.85 22.95
C ALA A 185 1.39 -27.81 22.97
N LYS A 186 2.06 -28.89 23.43
CA LYS A 186 3.52 -29.03 23.33
C LYS A 186 3.99 -29.06 21.88
N SER A 187 3.36 -29.86 21.03
CA SER A 187 3.70 -29.94 19.61
C SER A 187 3.57 -28.58 18.91
N GLN A 188 2.47 -27.86 19.18
CA GLN A 188 2.27 -26.51 18.65
C GLN A 188 3.30 -25.51 19.20
N PHE A 189 3.59 -25.56 20.49
CA PHE A 189 4.60 -24.70 21.12
C PHE A 189 5.99 -24.93 20.52
N GLU A 190 6.43 -26.19 20.38
CA GLU A 190 7.71 -26.54 19.76
C GLU A 190 7.80 -26.04 18.31
N LEU A 191 6.72 -26.21 17.53
CA LEU A 191 6.63 -25.68 16.18
C LEU A 191 6.80 -24.15 16.16
N LEU A 192 6.05 -23.42 17.00
CA LEU A 192 6.12 -21.96 17.07
C LEU A 192 7.50 -21.47 17.53
N GLN A 193 8.11 -22.15 18.49
CA GLN A 193 9.44 -21.83 18.97
C GLN A 193 10.49 -22.04 17.87
N ASN A 194 10.40 -23.12 17.10
CA ASN A 194 11.29 -23.38 15.97
C ASN A 194 11.11 -22.36 14.85
N MET A 195 9.86 -22.01 14.51
CA MET A 195 9.56 -20.96 13.53
C MET A 195 10.11 -19.60 13.98
N PHE A 196 9.95 -19.26 15.27
CA PHE A 196 10.45 -18.01 15.83
C PHE A 196 11.99 -17.95 15.80
N LYS A 197 12.68 -19.03 16.20
CA LYS A 197 14.15 -19.11 16.08
C LYS A 197 14.63 -18.97 14.64
N LYS A 198 13.92 -19.57 13.67
CA LYS A 198 14.23 -19.40 12.24
C LYS A 198 14.09 -17.93 11.83
N MET A 199 13.03 -17.26 12.26
CA MET A 199 12.82 -15.84 11.99
C MET A 199 13.94 -14.97 12.59
N GLU A 200 14.34 -15.20 13.84
CA GLU A 200 15.47 -14.50 14.47
C GLU A 200 16.78 -14.74 13.71
N GLY A 201 17.05 -15.98 13.30
CA GLY A 201 18.23 -16.31 12.50
C GLY A 201 18.25 -15.63 11.12
N LEU A 202 17.10 -15.53 10.46
CA LEU A 202 16.99 -14.80 9.19
C LEU A 202 17.18 -13.29 9.36
N TYR A 203 16.77 -12.73 10.49
CA TYR A 203 17.01 -11.33 10.79
C TYR A 203 18.48 -11.05 11.12
N ASP A 204 19.15 -11.97 11.81
CA ASP A 204 20.60 -11.92 12.03
C ASP A 204 21.36 -11.95 10.69
N ASP A 205 20.97 -12.86 9.80
CA ASP A 205 21.47 -12.94 8.43
C ASP A 205 21.27 -11.63 7.64
N LEU A 206 20.16 -10.92 7.86
CA LEU A 206 19.90 -9.61 7.23
C LEU A 206 20.77 -8.51 7.82
N ALA A 207 20.99 -8.53 9.14
CA ALA A 207 21.88 -7.60 9.82
C ALA A 207 23.31 -7.72 9.30
N ASP A 208 23.77 -8.95 9.05
CA ASP A 208 25.08 -9.20 8.44
C ASP A 208 25.11 -8.79 6.96
N TYR A 209 24.05 -9.09 6.20
CA TYR A 209 23.98 -8.78 4.76
C TYR A 209 23.93 -7.28 4.47
N TYR A 210 23.14 -6.51 5.22
CA TYR A 210 23.01 -5.06 5.06
C TYR A 210 23.89 -4.25 6.02
N VAL A 211 24.69 -4.93 6.86
CA VAL A 211 25.68 -4.35 7.76
C VAL A 211 25.07 -3.32 8.72
N PHE A 212 24.08 -3.75 9.51
CA PHE A 212 23.48 -2.93 10.57
C PHE A 212 23.50 -3.61 11.93
N ASP A 213 23.40 -2.81 13.00
CA ASP A 213 23.41 -3.29 14.38
C ASP A 213 21.99 -3.67 14.83
N LYS A 214 21.71 -4.96 14.94
CA LYS A 214 20.41 -5.50 15.38
C LYS A 214 19.96 -5.05 16.79
N SER A 215 20.89 -4.56 17.61
CA SER A 215 20.55 -4.03 18.94
C SER A 215 20.00 -2.61 18.89
N LYS A 216 20.31 -1.87 17.82
CA LYS A 216 19.88 -0.47 17.61
C LYS A 216 18.80 -0.34 16.56
N TYR A 217 18.76 -1.28 15.64
CA TYR A 217 17.77 -1.31 14.58
C TYR A 217 16.99 -2.60 14.73
N THR A 218 15.77 -2.47 15.24
CA THR A 218 14.89 -3.61 15.50
C THR A 218 14.19 -4.06 14.21
N LEU A 219 13.63 -5.27 14.22
CA LEU A 219 12.87 -5.80 13.06
C LEU A 219 11.72 -4.87 12.66
N GLU A 220 10.99 -4.34 13.65
CA GLU A 220 9.89 -3.39 13.45
C GLU A 220 10.37 -2.13 12.72
N GLU A 221 11.46 -1.52 13.21
CA GLU A 221 12.03 -0.30 12.63
C GLU A 221 12.58 -0.54 11.22
N PHE A 222 13.28 -1.66 11.00
CA PHE A 222 13.81 -2.04 9.70
C PHE A 222 12.70 -2.14 8.65
N PHE A 223 11.65 -2.90 8.94
CA PHE A 223 10.54 -3.05 7.99
C PHE A 223 9.66 -1.81 7.93
N SER A 224 9.59 -0.98 8.97
CA SER A 224 8.90 0.31 8.97
C SER A 224 9.56 1.32 8.03
N ASP A 225 10.89 1.41 8.05
CA ASP A 225 11.65 2.26 7.14
C ASP A 225 11.53 1.76 5.69
N LEU A 226 11.63 0.45 5.49
CA LEU A 226 11.47 -0.15 4.17
C LEU A 226 10.07 0.07 3.60
N LYS A 227 9.03 -0.10 4.43
CA LYS A 227 7.65 0.24 4.10
C LYS A 227 7.52 1.72 3.73
N SER A 228 8.07 2.61 4.56
CA SER A 228 8.00 4.05 4.33
C SER A 228 8.67 4.45 3.02
N PHE A 229 9.81 3.84 2.70
CA PHE A 229 10.49 4.01 1.42
C PHE A 229 9.64 3.49 0.25
N LYS A 230 9.11 2.27 0.33
CA LYS A 230 8.21 1.68 -0.68
C LYS A 230 7.00 2.59 -0.95
N ASP A 231 6.32 3.03 0.10
CA ASP A 231 5.14 3.89 0.00
C ASP A 231 5.51 5.24 -0.65
N SER A 232 6.62 5.84 -0.21
CA SER A 232 7.12 7.11 -0.76
C SER A 232 7.54 6.97 -2.23
N PHE A 233 8.12 5.83 -2.62
CA PHE A 233 8.53 5.56 -3.99
C PHE A 233 7.32 5.52 -4.92
N TYR A 234 6.26 4.80 -4.54
CA TYR A 234 5.03 4.75 -5.32
C TYR A 234 4.23 6.05 -5.31
N GLU A 235 4.31 6.86 -4.25
CA GLU A 235 3.75 8.21 -4.28
C GLU A 235 4.53 9.10 -5.25
N ALA A 236 5.86 9.12 -5.18
CA ALA A 236 6.70 9.88 -6.10
C ALA A 236 6.47 9.46 -7.57
N GLN A 237 6.19 8.18 -7.81
CA GLN A 237 5.77 7.69 -9.13
C GLN A 237 4.48 8.34 -9.61
N ARG A 238 3.44 8.33 -8.77
CA ARG A 238 2.15 8.97 -9.09
C ARG A 238 2.29 10.47 -9.30
N GLU A 239 3.11 11.14 -8.50
CA GLU A 239 3.38 12.56 -8.62
C GLU A 239 4.12 12.89 -9.92
N ASN A 240 5.15 12.12 -10.28
CA ASN A 240 5.85 12.24 -11.57
C ASN A 240 4.92 12.05 -12.77
N HIS A 241 4.00 11.08 -12.72
CA HIS A 241 2.98 10.89 -13.76
C HIS A 241 2.11 12.13 -13.92
N LYS A 242 1.58 12.68 -12.82
CA LYS A 242 0.76 13.90 -12.84
C LYS A 242 1.52 15.11 -13.39
N ILE A 243 2.79 15.28 -13.00
CA ILE A 243 3.64 16.37 -13.48
C ILE A 243 3.82 16.25 -15.00
N ARG A 244 4.18 15.07 -15.51
CA ARG A 244 4.35 14.83 -16.95
C ARG A 244 3.08 15.09 -17.76
N GLU A 245 1.92 14.65 -17.26
CA GLU A 245 0.63 14.91 -17.89
C GLU A 245 0.28 16.42 -17.92
N ALA A 246 0.56 17.14 -16.83
CA ALA A 246 0.32 18.57 -16.73
C ALA A 246 1.24 19.38 -17.66
N GLU A 247 2.52 19.01 -17.72
CA GLU A 247 3.51 19.62 -18.62
C GLU A 247 3.13 19.41 -20.09
N GLU A 248 2.71 18.21 -20.47
CA GLU A 248 2.28 17.93 -21.84
C GLU A 248 1.02 18.72 -22.22
N LYS A 249 0.05 18.81 -21.30
CA LYS A 249 -1.16 19.62 -21.50
C LYS A 249 -0.83 21.11 -21.62
N SER A 250 0.08 21.62 -20.80
CA SER A 250 0.55 23.01 -20.84
C SER A 250 1.28 23.31 -22.14
N ARG A 251 2.17 22.42 -22.59
CA ARG A 251 2.89 22.53 -23.87
C ARG A 251 1.90 22.60 -25.04
N ARG A 252 0.95 21.67 -25.11
CA ARG A 252 -0.10 21.67 -26.16
C ARG A 252 -0.95 22.94 -26.13
N ALA A 253 -1.26 23.48 -24.95
CA ALA A 253 -2.01 24.72 -24.81
C ALA A 253 -1.19 25.94 -25.28
N ARG A 254 0.12 25.97 -25.00
CA ARG A 254 1.02 27.02 -25.47
C ARG A 254 1.16 26.99 -27.00
N ASP A 255 1.43 25.82 -27.58
CA ASP A 255 1.54 25.65 -29.03
C ASP A 255 0.25 26.05 -29.75
N ALA A 256 -0.91 25.72 -29.18
CA ALA A 256 -2.21 26.12 -29.71
C ALA A 256 -2.44 27.64 -29.64
N ARG A 257 -2.03 28.30 -28.56
CA ARG A 257 -2.11 29.77 -28.42
C ARG A 257 -1.18 30.49 -29.40
N GLU A 258 0.06 30.04 -29.52
CA GLU A 258 1.04 30.61 -30.45
C GLU A 258 0.57 30.46 -31.91
N LYS A 259 0.00 29.30 -32.27
CA LYS A 259 -0.60 29.09 -33.60
C LYS A 259 -1.81 29.98 -33.85
N ALA A 260 -2.71 30.11 -32.87
CA ALA A 260 -3.89 30.98 -32.97
C ALA A 260 -3.51 32.47 -33.09
N GLU A 261 -2.47 32.90 -32.38
CA GLU A 261 -1.96 34.27 -32.46
C GLU A 261 -1.30 34.55 -33.82
N LYS A 262 -0.53 33.60 -34.34
CA LYS A 262 0.05 33.68 -35.70
C LYS A 262 -1.03 33.77 -36.76
N GLU A 263 -2.06 32.91 -36.70
CA GLU A 263 -3.19 32.95 -37.63
C GLU A 263 -3.98 34.27 -37.54
N LYS A 264 -4.17 34.80 -36.33
CA LYS A 264 -4.81 36.12 -36.13
C LYS A 264 -3.98 37.26 -36.72
N LYS A 265 -2.65 37.24 -36.53
CA LYS A 265 -1.71 38.21 -37.12
C LYS A 265 -1.70 38.14 -38.64
N GLU A 266 -1.68 36.93 -39.22
CA GLU A 266 -1.78 36.73 -40.68
C GLU A 266 -3.13 37.21 -41.24
N ARG A 267 -4.25 36.95 -40.55
CA ARG A 267 -5.57 37.45 -40.95
C ARG A 267 -5.64 38.99 -40.91
N LEU A 268 -5.07 39.60 -39.87
CA LEU A 268 -4.97 41.07 -39.76
C LEU A 268 -4.07 41.66 -40.84
N ALA A 269 -2.93 41.04 -41.14
CA ALA A 269 -2.03 41.47 -42.20
C ALA A 269 -2.68 41.37 -43.59
N ARG A 270 -3.39 40.27 -43.89
CA ARG A 270 -4.18 40.13 -45.13
C ARG A 270 -5.29 41.17 -45.23
N LYS A 271 -6.00 41.44 -44.13
CA LYS A 271 -7.05 42.48 -44.09
C LYS A 271 -6.46 43.88 -44.32
N LYS A 272 -5.29 44.17 -43.74
CA LYS A 272 -4.58 45.45 -43.94
C LYS A 272 -4.03 45.57 -45.36
N ALA A 273 -3.56 44.48 -45.98
CA ALA A 273 -3.16 44.48 -47.38
C ALA A 273 -4.34 44.73 -48.36
N LEU A 274 -5.56 44.35 -47.97
CA LEU A 274 -6.77 44.68 -48.75
C LEU A 274 -7.24 46.13 -48.57
N ILE A 275 -6.84 46.79 -47.48
CA ILE A 275 -7.28 48.14 -47.11
C ILE A 275 -6.02 48.99 -46.90
N ASP A 276 -5.42 49.47 -47.98
CA ASP A 276 -4.32 50.43 -47.92
C ASP A 276 -4.87 51.82 -47.54
N MET A 277 -4.89 52.12 -46.24
CA MET A 277 -5.37 53.39 -45.68
C MET A 277 -4.29 54.46 -45.57
N ASN A 278 -3.07 54.21 -46.09
CA ASN A 278 -1.95 55.13 -45.94
C ASN A 278 -1.47 55.77 -47.27
N ALA A 279 -2.22 55.61 -48.36
CA ALA A 279 -2.02 56.43 -49.56
C ALA A 279 -2.88 57.69 -49.44
N ASP A 280 -2.23 58.83 -49.27
CA ASP A 280 -2.80 60.17 -49.05
C ASP A 280 -3.45 60.78 -50.32
N HIS A 281 -4.21 59.97 -51.06
CA HIS A 281 -4.90 60.42 -52.26
C HIS A 281 -6.34 59.89 -52.29
N THR A 282 -7.29 60.80 -52.40
CA THR A 282 -8.70 60.55 -52.72
C THR A 282 -8.81 59.77 -54.04
N GLN A 283 -8.73 58.44 -53.97
CA GLN A 283 -8.92 57.55 -55.13
C GLN A 283 -10.39 57.07 -55.16
N GLU A 284 -11.18 57.64 -56.07
CA GLU A 284 -12.43 57.04 -56.56
C GLU A 284 -12.10 55.66 -57.17
N GLY A 285 -12.41 54.58 -56.43
CA GLY A 285 -12.10 53.20 -56.86
C GLY A 285 -11.85 52.22 -55.71
N VAL A 286 -11.63 52.74 -54.49
CA VAL A 286 -11.55 51.92 -53.28
C VAL A 286 -12.88 51.20 -53.01
N MET A 287 -14.01 51.88 -53.25
CA MET A 287 -15.36 51.28 -53.12
C MET A 287 -15.61 50.17 -54.14
N ASP A 288 -15.21 50.35 -55.40
CA ASP A 288 -15.40 49.35 -56.45
C ASP A 288 -14.51 48.11 -56.23
N SER A 289 -13.27 48.32 -55.74
CA SER A 289 -12.38 47.21 -55.34
C SER A 289 -12.92 46.43 -54.14
N LEU A 290 -13.58 47.11 -53.19
CA LEU A 290 -14.25 46.47 -52.06
C LEU A 290 -15.52 45.72 -52.50
N PHE A 291 -16.30 46.28 -53.43
CA PHE A 291 -17.47 45.61 -54.01
C PHE A 291 -17.06 44.38 -54.82
N GLU A 292 -16.00 44.46 -55.62
CA GLU A 292 -15.45 43.32 -56.36
C GLU A 292 -14.91 42.24 -55.40
N ALA A 293 -14.22 42.62 -54.32
CA ALA A 293 -13.75 41.67 -53.32
C ALA A 293 -14.91 40.98 -52.54
N LEU A 294 -16.00 41.71 -52.29
CA LEU A 294 -17.23 41.16 -51.70
C LEU A 294 -17.99 40.25 -52.66
N GLN A 295 -18.05 40.62 -53.96
CA GLN A 295 -18.77 39.89 -55.00
C GLN A 295 -18.01 38.65 -55.51
N THR A 296 -16.67 38.70 -55.56
CA THR A 296 -15.79 37.56 -55.86
C THR A 296 -15.60 36.62 -54.66
N GLY A 297 -16.08 37.01 -53.47
CA GLY A 297 -15.94 36.24 -52.23
C GLY A 297 -14.53 36.22 -51.65
N SER A 298 -13.58 36.95 -52.23
CA SER A 298 -12.19 37.05 -51.76
C SER A 298 -12.08 37.80 -50.42
N ALA A 299 -12.99 38.74 -50.15
CA ALA A 299 -13.13 39.45 -48.87
C ALA A 299 -13.55 38.52 -47.72
N PHE A 300 -14.25 37.42 -48.01
CA PHE A 300 -14.65 36.41 -47.04
C PHE A 300 -13.77 35.17 -47.17
N SER A 301 -12.47 35.35 -46.94
CA SER A 301 -11.53 34.24 -46.94
C SER A 301 -11.87 33.22 -45.85
N ARG A 302 -12.63 32.19 -46.26
CA ARG A 302 -12.60 30.80 -45.81
C ARG A 302 -13.13 30.43 -44.42
N ASP A 303 -14.03 31.22 -43.83
CA ASP A 303 -14.76 30.85 -42.59
C ASP A 303 -15.89 29.80 -42.83
N GLN A 304 -16.20 29.42 -44.08
CA GLN A 304 -17.33 28.51 -44.39
C GLN A 304 -17.00 27.01 -44.54
N ARG A 305 -15.73 26.58 -44.50
CA ARG A 305 -15.41 25.14 -44.70
C ARG A 305 -15.49 24.25 -43.46
N ARG A 306 -16.03 24.74 -42.34
CA ARG A 306 -16.22 23.94 -41.10
C ARG A 306 -17.67 23.59 -40.75
N ARG A 307 -18.66 24.02 -41.54
CA ARG A 307 -20.06 23.61 -41.36
C ARG A 307 -20.57 22.90 -42.62
N ARG A 308 -20.75 21.58 -42.49
CA ARG A 308 -21.35 20.60 -43.43
C ARG A 308 -20.37 19.82 -44.31
N GLN A 309 -19.88 18.70 -43.76
CA GLN A 309 -19.90 17.40 -44.45
C GLN A 309 -19.85 16.29 -43.38
N GLY A 310 -21.01 15.66 -43.14
CA GLY A 310 -21.08 14.22 -42.91
C GLY A 310 -21.87 13.64 -44.08
N GLY A 311 -21.64 12.45 -44.61
CA GLY A 311 -20.61 11.42 -44.44
C GLY A 311 -20.84 10.39 -45.58
N VAL A 312 -20.02 9.33 -45.69
CA VAL A 312 -20.40 7.92 -46.02
C VAL A 312 -19.14 7.02 -45.98
N ASN A 313 -19.21 6.01 -45.09
CA ASN A 313 -18.68 4.62 -45.03
C ASN A 313 -17.22 4.30 -45.47
N THR A 314 -16.45 3.41 -44.80
CA THR A 314 -16.77 2.04 -44.29
C THR A 314 -15.78 1.56 -43.20
N GLY A 315 -16.26 0.74 -42.24
CA GLY A 315 -15.49 -0.40 -41.67
C GLY A 315 -15.20 -0.39 -40.15
N ASP A 316 -16.03 -1.10 -39.37
CA ASP A 316 -15.71 -2.09 -38.31
C ASP A 316 -14.54 -1.82 -37.33
N ASP A 317 -14.60 -2.05 -36.00
CA ASP A 317 -15.55 -2.70 -35.10
C ASP A 317 -15.02 -2.53 -33.64
N LYS A 318 -15.91 -2.68 -32.63
CA LYS A 318 -15.69 -2.94 -31.17
C LYS A 318 -15.34 -1.75 -30.21
N LYS A 319 -16.30 -1.28 -29.38
CA LYS A 319 -16.67 -1.71 -27.98
C LYS A 319 -15.79 -1.03 -26.90
N VAL A 320 -16.19 -0.36 -25.79
CA VAL A 320 -17.39 -0.16 -24.92
C VAL A 320 -17.08 1.08 -24.00
N PRO A 321 -17.83 1.43 -22.92
CA PRO A 321 -19.14 2.09 -22.78
C PRO A 321 -19.07 3.56 -22.26
N LEU A 322 -20.19 4.30 -22.35
CA LEU A 322 -20.46 5.46 -21.49
C LEU A 322 -21.82 5.33 -20.79
N LEU A 323 -21.77 5.63 -19.50
CA LEU A 323 -22.82 5.57 -18.50
C LEU A 323 -24.03 6.44 -18.88
N TYR A 324 -25.22 5.85 -18.83
CA TYR A 324 -26.48 6.57 -18.98
C TYR A 324 -27.10 6.83 -17.60
N ARG A 325 -27.19 8.11 -17.22
CA ARG A 325 -28.02 8.59 -16.11
C ARG A 325 -29.25 9.25 -16.70
N SER A 326 -30.37 8.53 -16.73
CA SER A 326 -31.69 9.08 -17.10
C SER A 326 -32.47 9.44 -15.85
N ARG A 327 -32.97 10.68 -15.81
CA ARG A 327 -34.12 11.07 -15.00
C ARG A 327 -35.33 11.14 -15.93
N SER A 328 -36.38 10.40 -15.60
CA SER A 328 -37.76 10.71 -16.02
C SER A 328 -38.72 10.35 -14.89
N ARG A 329 -39.62 11.30 -14.60
CA ARG A 329 -40.81 11.19 -13.73
C ARG A 329 -41.74 10.08 -14.22
N THR A 330 -42.45 9.39 -13.30
CA THR A 330 -43.93 9.41 -13.17
C THR A 330 -44.46 8.45 -12.09
N ALA A 331 -45.48 8.94 -11.37
CA ALA A 331 -46.63 8.24 -10.79
C ALA A 331 -46.45 7.25 -9.61
N PHE A 332 -46.95 7.67 -8.45
CA PHE A 332 -47.37 6.82 -7.33
C PHE A 332 -48.87 6.51 -7.46
N THR A 333 -49.21 5.23 -7.37
CA THR A 333 -50.51 4.74 -6.88
C THR A 333 -50.25 3.42 -6.14
N GLU A 334 -50.67 3.38 -4.88
CA GLU A 334 -50.57 2.25 -3.95
C GLU A 334 -51.50 1.10 -4.35
N ARG A 335 -51.00 -0.14 -4.21
CA ARG A 335 -51.81 -1.33 -3.85
C ARG A 335 -50.99 -2.34 -3.05
N ASP A 336 -51.42 -2.51 -1.81
CA ASP A 336 -51.63 -3.74 -1.02
C ASP A 336 -50.65 -4.92 -1.12
N LEU A 337 -50.08 -5.26 0.05
CA LEU A 337 -49.56 -6.58 0.43
C LEU A 337 -50.39 -7.12 1.61
N PRO A 338 -50.75 -8.41 1.65
CA PRO A 338 -51.31 -9.03 2.84
C PRO A 338 -50.18 -9.57 3.73
N THR A 339 -50.24 -9.28 5.03
CA THR A 339 -49.48 -10.04 6.04
C THR A 339 -50.47 -10.63 7.03
N THR A 340 -50.58 -11.96 7.00
CA THR A 340 -51.29 -12.77 7.99
C THR A 340 -50.50 -12.77 9.30
N ARG A 341 -51.13 -12.33 10.39
CA ARG A 341 -50.70 -12.70 11.76
C ARG A 341 -51.95 -13.09 12.56
N VAL A 342 -51.95 -14.36 12.98
CA VAL A 342 -52.99 -15.03 13.76
C VAL A 342 -52.90 -14.56 15.22
N GLN A 343 -54.06 -14.27 15.82
CA GLN A 343 -54.27 -14.09 17.26
C GLN A 343 -54.41 -15.46 17.94
N HIS A 344 -53.70 -15.70 19.04
CA HIS A 344 -54.24 -15.65 20.39
C HIS A 344 -53.13 -15.82 21.42
#